data_AF-A0A5N0DUD3-F1
#
_entry.id   AF-A0A5N0DUD3-F1
#
_cell.length_a   1.000
_cell.length_b   1.000
_cell.length_c   1.000
_cell.angle_alpha   90.00
_cell.angle_beta   90.00
_cell.angle_gamma   90.00
#
_symmetry.space_group_name_H-M   'P 1'
#
loop_
_entity.id
_entity.type
_entity.pdbx_description
1 polymer ?
#
loop_
_entity_poly.entity_id
_entity_poly.type
_entity_poly.pdbx_seq_one_letter_code
_entity_poly.pdbx_strand_id
1 'polypeptide(L)'
;MTFETPQQRVEGLVDMFIGERLDNAGNPAGLREAVIDRITRRVDYLEKRGPAQIDSLRSPSSRRIPDAYLVDEETIENDLQEAAAGLPRAQTHLSSNAQWPLRCEASRVPRPPTRPSVLSWSLTPIPWLDDDTEWPPAGATMLDDVRQLTGTDGQPPLVVEAPYPGWVQLGMIEHQRTLALSHPRTPARRILIITGLEICDGPPPSGSTPLSSSPPNSWAAARNQLAPHIDTAYARTILSNTQGPLAALTDYEGQPGAPDRERGIGLHWPTLVPRIEVIALLGLRPETPALRHLLIDDNGPALVGRHWRGFLIHDGSYHPLEPAVEGADLLLRPDLYTALEHTVGKDRLALGVTITHSES
;
A
#
# COMPACT_ATOMS: atom_id res chain seq x y z
N MET A 1 -26.20 27.01 16.99
CA MET A 1 -25.45 25.75 16.81
C MET A 1 -26.03 24.77 17.79
N THR A 2 -26.81 23.81 17.31
CA THR A 2 -27.41 22.74 18.12
C THR A 2 -26.30 21.79 18.57
N PHE A 3 -26.20 21.51 19.87
CA PHE A 3 -25.28 20.50 20.38
C PHE A 3 -25.76 19.14 19.88
N GLU A 4 -24.95 18.45 19.07
CA GLU A 4 -25.21 17.06 18.71
C GLU A 4 -25.30 16.21 19.99
N THR A 5 -26.36 15.44 20.13
CA THR A 5 -26.45 14.44 21.19
C THR A 5 -25.36 13.37 20.99
N PRO A 6 -24.89 12.69 22.05
CA PRO A 6 -23.92 11.60 21.92
C PRO A 6 -24.36 10.53 20.91
N GLN A 7 -25.66 10.24 20.87
CA GLN A 7 -26.25 9.32 19.91
C GLN A 7 -26.15 9.83 18.46
N GLN A 8 -26.50 11.09 18.17
CA GLN A 8 -26.37 11.68 16.84
C GLN A 8 -24.91 11.71 16.36
N ARG A 9 -23.97 11.97 17.28
CA ARG A 9 -22.54 11.91 16.98
C ARG A 9 -22.09 10.49 16.64
N VAL A 10 -22.52 9.49 17.42
CA VAL A 10 -22.20 8.08 17.17
C VAL A 10 -22.83 7.59 15.87
N GLU A 11 -24.07 7.97 15.57
CA GLU A 11 -24.72 7.72 14.28
C GLU A 11 -23.87 8.25 13.13
N GLY A 12 -23.41 9.50 13.23
CA GLY A 12 -22.51 10.10 12.25
C GLY A 12 -21.18 9.33 12.07
N LEU A 13 -20.58 8.84 13.16
CA LEU A 13 -19.34 8.04 13.09
C LEU A 13 -19.59 6.65 12.48
N VAL A 14 -20.70 5.99 12.84
CA VAL A 14 -21.08 4.68 12.29
C VAL A 14 -21.34 4.79 10.79
N ASP A 15 -22.11 5.80 10.37
CA ASP A 15 -22.39 6.04 8.96
C ASP A 15 -21.10 6.34 8.18
N MET A 16 -20.19 7.11 8.76
CA MET A 16 -18.89 7.46 8.18
C MET A 16 -17.99 6.23 7.98
N PHE A 17 -17.84 5.35 8.96
CA PHE A 17 -16.84 4.26 8.91
C PHE A 17 -17.36 2.93 8.38
N ILE A 18 -18.65 2.64 8.58
CA ILE A 18 -19.21 1.32 8.28
C ILE A 18 -20.53 1.37 7.50
N GLY A 19 -21.10 2.55 7.28
CA GLY A 19 -22.40 2.72 6.62
C GLY A 19 -22.45 2.07 5.24
N GLU A 20 -21.47 2.35 4.38
CA GLU A 20 -21.38 1.77 3.03
C GLU A 20 -21.28 0.23 3.07
N ARG A 21 -20.55 -0.33 4.04
CA ARG A 21 -20.41 -1.79 4.20
C ARG A 21 -21.72 -2.43 4.66
N LEU A 22 -22.44 -1.78 5.57
CA LEU A 22 -23.77 -2.21 5.98
C LEU A 22 -24.74 -2.20 4.80
N ASP A 23 -24.71 -1.15 3.97
CA ASP A 23 -25.54 -1.03 2.77
C ASP A 23 -25.23 -2.14 1.76
N ASN A 24 -23.93 -2.38 1.49
CA ASN A 24 -23.46 -3.44 0.59
C ASN A 24 -23.80 -4.86 1.09
N ALA A 25 -23.87 -5.06 2.41
CA ALA A 25 -24.34 -6.29 3.02
C ALA A 25 -25.87 -6.43 3.03
N GLY A 26 -26.59 -5.48 2.43
CA GLY A 26 -28.05 -5.46 2.34
C GLY A 26 -28.75 -4.97 3.60
N ASN A 27 -28.08 -4.16 4.41
CA ASN A 27 -28.52 -3.64 5.71
C ASN A 27 -29.16 -4.74 6.59
N PRO A 28 -28.36 -5.67 7.13
CA PRO A 28 -28.87 -6.72 8.00
C PRO A 28 -29.67 -6.11 9.16
N ALA A 29 -30.91 -6.57 9.34
CA ALA A 29 -31.85 -5.96 10.28
C ALA A 29 -31.27 -5.91 11.71
N GLY A 30 -31.27 -4.71 12.31
CA GLY A 30 -30.82 -4.48 13.69
C GLY A 30 -29.30 -4.40 13.86
N LEU A 31 -28.50 -4.65 12.82
CA LEU A 31 -27.03 -4.63 12.93
C LEU A 31 -26.50 -3.20 13.13
N ARG A 32 -27.04 -2.23 12.39
CA ARG A 32 -26.65 -0.82 12.50
C ARG A 32 -26.96 -0.28 13.90
N GLU A 33 -28.19 -0.52 14.35
CA GLU A 33 -28.69 -0.10 15.66
C GLU A 33 -27.90 -0.77 16.79
N ALA A 34 -27.57 -2.06 16.66
CA ALA A 34 -26.76 -2.77 17.64
C ALA A 34 -25.35 -2.18 17.77
N VAL A 35 -24.73 -1.77 16.68
CA VAL A 35 -23.41 -1.12 16.69
C VAL A 35 -23.51 0.28 17.33
N ILE A 36 -24.49 1.09 16.93
CA ILE A 36 -24.75 2.43 17.52
C ILE A 36 -24.96 2.33 19.04
N ASP A 37 -25.79 1.39 19.50
CA ASP A 37 -26.06 1.19 20.93
C ASP A 37 -24.80 0.80 21.72
N ARG A 38 -23.96 -0.08 21.14
CA ARG A 38 -22.73 -0.55 21.76
C ARG A 38 -21.67 0.56 21.88
N ILE A 39 -21.55 1.42 20.86
CA ILE A 39 -20.61 2.54 20.86
C ILE A 39 -21.11 3.66 21.77
N THR A 40 -22.41 3.95 21.76
CA THR A 40 -23.01 4.99 22.61
C THR A 40 -22.73 4.73 24.09
N ARG A 41 -22.74 3.47 24.52
CA ARG A 41 -22.37 3.05 25.89
C ARG A 41 -20.89 3.27 26.24
N ARG A 42 -20.04 3.51 25.24
CA ARG A 42 -18.59 3.72 25.36
C ARG A 42 -18.14 5.11 24.91
N VAL A 43 -19.08 6.04 24.69
CA VAL A 43 -18.73 7.38 24.15
C VAL A 43 -17.73 8.11 25.04
N ASP A 44 -17.89 8.05 26.37
CA ASP A 44 -16.97 8.66 27.34
C ASP A 44 -15.54 8.07 27.27
N TYR A 45 -15.41 6.80 26.89
CA TYR A 45 -14.13 6.15 26.70
C TYR A 45 -13.45 6.65 25.42
N LEU A 46 -14.22 6.79 24.33
CA LEU A 46 -13.72 7.36 23.08
C LEU A 46 -13.30 8.83 23.25
N GLU A 47 -14.11 9.63 23.96
CA GLU A 47 -13.83 11.04 24.23
C GLU A 47 -12.58 11.25 25.10
N LYS A 48 -12.20 10.27 25.92
CA LYS A 48 -10.97 10.33 26.72
C LYS A 48 -9.77 9.76 25.99
N ARG A 49 -9.94 8.62 25.32
CA ARG A 49 -8.83 7.87 24.73
C ARG A 49 -8.42 8.41 23.35
N GLY A 50 -9.36 8.95 22.58
CA GLY A 50 -9.07 9.57 21.28
C GLY A 50 -8.09 10.74 21.39
N PRO A 51 -8.37 11.79 22.21
CA PRO A 51 -7.44 12.88 22.44
C PRO A 51 -6.09 12.42 22.99
N ALA A 52 -6.08 11.47 23.94
CA ALA A 52 -4.84 10.93 24.50
C ALA A 52 -3.99 10.17 23.46
N GLN A 53 -4.63 9.43 22.55
CA GLN A 53 -3.95 8.80 21.42
C GLN A 53 -3.36 9.86 20.49
N ILE A 54 -4.15 10.87 20.10
CA ILE A 54 -3.70 11.97 19.25
C ILE A 54 -2.51 12.72 19.88
N ASP A 55 -2.59 13.05 21.17
CA ASP A 55 -1.51 13.73 21.91
C ASP A 55 -0.24 12.88 21.96
N SER A 56 -0.39 11.55 22.14
CA SER A 56 0.73 10.62 22.06
C SER A 56 1.36 10.58 20.67
N LEU A 57 0.55 10.61 19.60
CA LEU A 57 1.03 10.59 18.21
C LEU A 57 1.69 11.91 17.80
N ARG A 58 1.23 13.04 18.37
CA ARG A 58 1.80 14.37 18.16
C ARG A 58 3.10 14.62 18.93
N SER A 59 3.43 13.78 19.90
CA SER A 59 4.63 13.97 20.73
C SER A 59 5.91 13.89 19.87
N PRO A 60 6.82 14.88 19.95
CA PRO A 60 8.11 14.85 19.25
C PRO A 60 9.00 13.66 19.64
N SER A 61 8.71 13.02 20.77
CA SER A 61 9.39 11.81 21.25
C SER A 61 8.73 10.51 20.80
N SER A 62 7.61 10.58 20.08
CA SER A 62 6.90 9.42 19.57
C SER A 62 7.76 8.68 18.56
N ARG A 63 8.20 7.48 18.94
CA ARG A 63 8.84 6.51 18.02
C ARG A 63 7.82 5.58 17.36
N ARG A 64 6.55 5.67 17.78
CA ARG A 64 5.48 4.80 17.31
C ARG A 64 4.82 5.48 16.12
N ILE A 65 5.07 4.93 14.94
CA ILE A 65 4.21 5.16 13.77
C ILE A 65 2.83 4.64 14.18
N PRO A 66 1.75 5.42 14.02
CA PRO A 66 0.45 5.05 14.57
C PRO A 66 0.03 3.64 14.13
N ASP A 67 -0.74 2.95 14.98
CA ASP A 67 -1.43 1.72 14.57
C ASP A 67 -2.48 2.07 13.50
N ALA A 68 -2.91 1.10 12.69
CA ALA A 68 -3.74 1.26 11.49
C ALA A 68 -5.06 2.06 11.68
N TYR A 69 -5.51 2.26 12.92
CA TYR A 69 -6.78 2.91 13.25
C TYR A 69 -6.62 3.91 14.40
N LEU A 70 -7.40 5.00 14.33
CA LEU A 70 -7.73 5.74 15.54
C LEU A 70 -8.65 4.89 16.44
N VAL A 71 -8.67 5.21 17.73
CA VAL A 71 -9.40 4.43 18.74
C VAL A 71 -10.90 4.36 18.47
N ASP A 72 -11.49 5.41 17.88
CA ASP A 72 -12.89 5.41 17.44
C ASP A 72 -13.10 4.43 16.28
N GLU A 73 -12.29 4.49 15.23
CA GLU A 73 -12.31 3.54 14.11
C GLU A 73 -12.13 2.09 14.56
N GLU A 74 -11.13 1.82 15.41
CA GLU A 74 -10.86 0.49 15.98
C GLU A 74 -12.07 -0.03 16.78
N THR A 75 -12.67 0.83 17.61
CA THR A 75 -13.80 0.44 18.45
C THR A 75 -15.03 0.12 17.62
N ILE A 76 -15.31 0.95 16.60
CA ILE A 76 -16.46 0.77 15.71
C ILE A 76 -16.30 -0.49 14.86
N GLU A 77 -15.08 -0.76 14.36
CA GLU A 77 -14.79 -1.98 13.61
C GLU A 77 -14.96 -3.23 14.47
N ASN A 78 -14.40 -3.24 15.69
CA ASN A 78 -14.55 -4.36 16.61
C ASN A 78 -16.02 -4.62 16.94
N ASP A 79 -16.81 -3.57 17.16
CA ASP A 79 -18.24 -3.69 17.46
C ASP A 79 -19.04 -4.22 16.28
N LEU A 80 -18.71 -3.81 15.05
CA LEU A 80 -19.30 -4.39 13.84
C LEU A 80 -18.98 -5.88 13.74
N GLN A 81 -17.72 -6.29 13.91
CA GLN A 81 -17.32 -7.70 13.81
C GLN A 81 -18.00 -8.55 14.89
N GLU A 82 -18.09 -8.06 16.12
CA GLU A 82 -18.79 -8.75 17.20
C GLU A 82 -20.30 -8.81 16.97
N ALA A 83 -20.92 -7.72 16.52
CA ALA A 83 -22.36 -7.71 16.26
C ALA A 83 -22.74 -8.57 15.03
N ALA A 84 -21.83 -8.69 14.05
CA ALA A 84 -21.98 -9.55 12.89
C ALA A 84 -21.59 -11.01 13.15
N ALA A 85 -21.04 -11.35 14.32
CA ALA A 85 -20.68 -12.71 14.72
C ALA A 85 -21.93 -13.60 14.84
N GLY A 86 -22.33 -14.21 13.72
CA GLY A 86 -23.57 -15.00 13.63
C GLY A 86 -24.39 -14.75 12.36
N LEU A 87 -23.96 -13.85 11.46
CA LEU A 87 -24.63 -13.57 10.18
C LEU A 87 -23.77 -14.07 9.00
N PRO A 88 -23.96 -15.34 8.54
CA PRO A 88 -23.02 -16.00 7.62
C PRO A 88 -22.89 -15.31 6.25
N ARG A 89 -23.98 -14.73 5.75
CA ARG A 89 -23.99 -13.98 4.46
C ARG A 89 -23.48 -12.55 4.58
N ALA A 90 -23.62 -11.93 5.75
CA ALA A 90 -23.16 -10.57 5.97
C ALA A 90 -21.64 -10.55 6.19
N GLN A 91 -21.08 -11.56 6.86
CA GLN A 91 -19.64 -11.64 7.15
C GLN A 91 -18.76 -11.51 5.91
N THR A 92 -19.07 -12.19 4.80
CA THR A 92 -18.25 -12.12 3.57
C THR A 92 -18.21 -10.73 2.93
N HIS A 93 -19.29 -9.95 3.05
CA HIS A 93 -19.38 -8.59 2.50
C HIS A 93 -18.89 -7.52 3.49
N LEU A 94 -19.02 -7.78 4.79
CA LEU A 94 -18.57 -6.89 5.86
C LEU A 94 -17.06 -6.99 6.12
N SER A 95 -16.40 -8.10 5.75
CA SER A 95 -15.03 -8.41 6.19
C SER A 95 -13.91 -8.26 5.16
N SER A 96 -14.17 -8.42 3.85
CA SER A 96 -13.06 -8.63 2.88
C SER A 96 -12.14 -7.41 2.75
N ASN A 97 -12.73 -6.21 2.81
CA ASN A 97 -12.04 -4.95 2.55
C ASN A 97 -11.90 -4.07 3.81
N ALA A 98 -12.62 -4.41 4.88
CA ALA A 98 -12.49 -3.77 6.18
C ALA A 98 -11.08 -3.84 6.77
N GLN A 99 -10.32 -4.88 6.38
CA GLN A 99 -9.02 -5.19 6.93
C GLN A 99 -7.86 -4.55 6.16
N TRP A 100 -8.11 -3.68 5.17
CA TRP A 100 -7.01 -3.07 4.42
C TRP A 100 -5.98 -2.38 5.31
N PRO A 101 -6.35 -1.56 6.31
CA PRO A 101 -5.38 -0.97 7.24
C PRO A 101 -4.59 -2.04 8.02
N LEU A 102 -5.27 -3.07 8.55
CA LEU A 102 -4.61 -4.18 9.25
C LEU A 102 -3.64 -4.94 8.35
N ARG A 103 -4.01 -5.17 7.09
CA ARG A 103 -3.16 -5.84 6.11
C ARG A 103 -1.93 -5.02 5.78
N CYS A 104 -2.10 -3.71 5.59
CA CYS A 104 -0.99 -2.81 5.36
C CYS A 104 -0.03 -2.82 6.56
N GLU A 105 -0.53 -2.73 7.79
CA GLU A 105 0.30 -2.81 9.00
C GLU A 105 0.96 -4.18 9.17
N ALA A 106 0.24 -5.28 8.93
CA ALA A 106 0.79 -6.64 9.03
C ALA A 106 1.84 -6.91 7.94
N SER A 107 1.86 -6.10 6.88
CA SER A 107 2.83 -6.15 5.78
C SER A 107 3.90 -5.05 5.88
N ARG A 108 3.88 -4.27 6.97
CA ARG A 108 4.85 -3.21 7.20
C ARG A 108 6.20 -3.79 7.59
N VAL A 109 7.24 -3.24 6.96
CA VAL A 109 8.64 -3.56 7.22
C VAL A 109 9.44 -2.28 7.45
N PRO A 110 10.62 -2.37 8.09
CA PRO A 110 11.61 -1.30 8.00
C PRO A 110 11.96 -1.03 6.54
N ARG A 111 12.27 0.22 6.20
CA ARG A 111 12.65 0.63 4.83
C ARG A 111 13.73 -0.31 4.27
N PRO A 112 13.43 -1.11 3.23
CA PRO A 112 14.37 -2.11 2.73
C PRO A 112 15.49 -1.45 1.90
N PRO A 113 16.73 -1.99 1.97
CA PRO A 113 17.82 -1.54 1.13
C PRO A 113 17.68 -1.99 -0.33
N THR A 114 16.87 -3.02 -0.59
CA THR A 114 16.71 -3.64 -1.92
C THR A 114 16.17 -2.65 -2.96
N ARG A 115 17.02 -2.33 -3.95
CA ARG A 115 16.74 -1.53 -5.14
C ARG A 115 17.90 -1.67 -6.15
N PRO A 116 17.75 -1.26 -7.42
CA PRO A 116 18.87 -1.19 -8.37
C PRO A 116 20.03 -0.33 -7.84
N SER A 117 21.28 -0.69 -8.15
CA SER A 117 22.47 0.02 -7.62
C SER A 117 22.51 1.49 -8.01
N VAL A 118 22.04 1.84 -9.21
CA VAL A 118 21.89 3.23 -9.66
C VAL A 118 20.97 4.07 -8.77
N LEU A 119 20.09 3.45 -7.97
CA LEU A 119 19.20 4.11 -7.01
C LEU A 119 19.74 4.11 -5.58
N SER A 120 20.97 3.66 -5.33
CA SER A 120 21.55 3.61 -3.97
C SER A 120 21.60 4.98 -3.28
N TRP A 121 21.77 6.07 -4.04
CA TRP A 121 21.73 7.45 -3.52
C TRP A 121 20.41 7.76 -2.79
N SER A 122 19.31 7.12 -3.18
CA SER A 122 18.00 7.35 -2.57
C SER A 122 17.91 6.84 -1.14
N LEU A 123 18.80 5.91 -0.71
CA LEU A 123 18.82 5.35 0.65
C LEU A 123 19.29 6.35 1.70
N THR A 124 20.05 7.37 1.31
CA THR A 124 20.48 8.44 2.21
C THR A 124 19.23 9.10 2.82
N PRO A 125 19.12 9.17 4.16
CA PRO A 125 17.91 9.64 4.82
C PRO A 125 17.65 11.12 4.53
N ILE A 126 16.36 11.44 4.37
CA ILE A 126 15.84 12.81 4.39
C ILE A 126 16.08 13.34 5.82
N PRO A 127 16.66 14.55 5.99
CA PRO A 127 16.54 15.64 5.04
C PRO A 127 17.85 16.10 4.41
N TRP A 128 17.74 16.49 3.15
CA TRP A 128 18.61 17.38 2.39
C TRP A 128 18.75 18.79 3.03
N LEU A 129 18.62 18.89 4.37
CA LEU A 129 18.55 20.10 5.20
C LEU A 129 19.92 20.53 5.73
N ASP A 130 20.95 19.69 5.60
CA ASP A 130 22.30 20.22 5.62
C ASP A 130 22.45 20.95 4.28
N ASP A 131 22.35 22.29 4.33
CA ASP A 131 22.18 23.30 3.26
C ASP A 131 23.11 23.19 2.02
N ASP A 132 23.96 22.16 1.94
CA ASP A 132 24.93 21.92 0.88
C ASP A 132 24.59 20.73 -0.04
N THR A 133 23.47 20.02 0.17
CA THR A 133 23.06 18.96 -0.78
C THR A 133 22.32 19.53 -2.01
N GLU A 134 22.90 19.31 -3.19
CA GLU A 134 22.35 19.64 -4.51
C GLU A 134 20.90 19.12 -4.67
N TRP A 135 19.99 20.00 -5.12
CA TRP A 135 18.61 19.66 -5.45
C TRP A 135 18.30 19.98 -6.91
N PRO A 136 17.68 19.05 -7.67
CA PRO A 136 17.42 17.65 -7.30
C PRO A 136 18.73 16.87 -7.06
N PRO A 137 18.67 15.71 -6.38
CA PRO A 137 19.87 14.89 -6.19
C PRO A 137 20.46 14.52 -7.54
N ALA A 138 21.79 14.57 -7.69
CA ALA A 138 22.46 14.27 -8.96
C ALA A 138 22.04 12.91 -9.55
N GLY A 139 21.79 11.91 -8.70
CA GLY A 139 21.30 10.60 -9.12
C GLY A 139 19.87 10.60 -9.69
N ALA A 140 19.03 11.56 -9.31
CA ALA A 140 17.73 11.77 -9.94
C ALA A 140 17.90 12.39 -11.33
N THR A 141 18.70 13.46 -11.45
CA THR A 141 18.97 14.14 -12.74
C THR A 141 19.61 13.23 -13.77
N MET A 142 20.51 12.33 -13.35
CA MET A 142 21.10 11.33 -14.23
C MET A 142 20.08 10.38 -14.88
N LEU A 143 18.87 10.31 -14.35
CA LEU A 143 17.82 9.37 -14.75
C LEU A 143 16.59 10.04 -15.37
N ASP A 144 16.56 11.38 -15.55
CA ASP A 144 15.40 12.11 -16.06
C ASP A 144 14.90 11.60 -17.42
N ASP A 145 15.83 11.24 -18.32
CA ASP A 145 15.53 10.71 -19.65
C ASP A 145 15.68 9.18 -19.74
N VAL A 146 15.92 8.50 -18.61
CA VAL A 146 16.11 7.05 -18.58
C VAL A 146 14.78 6.37 -18.28
N ARG A 147 14.25 5.64 -19.26
CA ARG A 147 13.03 4.85 -19.08
C ARG A 147 13.29 3.38 -18.74
N GLN A 148 14.45 2.87 -19.13
CA GLN A 148 14.83 1.47 -18.95
C GLN A 148 16.28 1.39 -18.47
N LEU A 149 16.50 0.61 -17.41
CA LEU A 149 17.84 0.30 -16.94
C LEU A 149 18.47 -0.80 -17.80
N THR A 150 19.78 -0.73 -18.00
CA THR A 150 20.52 -1.66 -18.86
C THR A 150 21.76 -2.20 -18.14
N GLY A 151 22.44 -3.19 -18.74
CA GLY A 151 23.62 -3.80 -18.13
C GLY A 151 23.30 -4.50 -16.81
N THR A 152 24.15 -4.28 -15.79
CA THR A 152 23.95 -4.83 -14.44
C THR A 152 22.74 -4.21 -13.75
N ASP A 153 22.49 -2.92 -13.94
CA ASP A 153 21.34 -2.22 -13.35
C ASP A 153 20.01 -2.60 -14.03
N GLY A 154 20.04 -3.22 -15.21
CA GLY A 154 18.86 -3.73 -15.90
C GLY A 154 18.36 -5.09 -15.37
N GLN A 155 19.12 -5.75 -14.49
CA GLN A 155 18.67 -6.97 -13.84
C GLN A 155 17.72 -6.64 -12.68
N PRO A 156 16.68 -7.46 -12.43
CA PRO A 156 15.80 -7.21 -11.30
C PRO A 156 16.56 -7.29 -9.98
N PRO A 157 16.28 -6.38 -9.02
CA PRO A 157 16.91 -6.42 -7.71
C PRO A 157 16.58 -7.73 -6.98
N LEU A 158 17.61 -8.28 -6.34
CA LEU A 158 17.46 -9.42 -5.45
C LEU A 158 17.47 -8.95 -4.01
N VAL A 159 16.54 -9.46 -3.22
CA VAL A 159 16.44 -9.16 -1.80
C VAL A 159 17.64 -9.76 -1.07
N VAL A 160 18.30 -8.95 -0.24
CA VAL A 160 19.44 -9.39 0.58
C VAL A 160 19.05 -9.57 2.04
N GLU A 161 18.02 -8.87 2.49
CA GLU A 161 17.53 -8.90 3.85
C GLU A 161 16.59 -10.09 4.14
N ALA A 162 16.58 -10.51 5.41
CA ALA A 162 15.60 -11.46 5.90
C ALA A 162 14.18 -10.85 5.91
N PRO A 163 13.11 -11.68 5.80
CA PRO A 163 13.11 -13.14 5.68
C PRO A 163 13.14 -13.65 4.23
N TYR A 164 13.37 -12.79 3.23
CA TYR A 164 13.22 -13.12 1.82
C TYR A 164 14.52 -13.11 1.01
N PRO A 165 15.68 -13.58 1.52
CA PRO A 165 16.92 -13.50 0.77
C PRO A 165 16.81 -14.24 -0.57
N GLY A 166 17.30 -13.60 -1.63
CA GLY A 166 17.26 -14.08 -2.99
C GLY A 166 15.95 -13.85 -3.74
N TRP A 167 14.88 -13.38 -3.08
CA TRP A 167 13.60 -13.09 -3.75
C TRP A 167 13.75 -11.92 -4.73
N VAL A 168 12.96 -11.95 -5.79
CA VAL A 168 13.06 -11.00 -6.91
C VAL A 168 12.07 -9.86 -6.73
N GLN A 169 12.55 -8.61 -6.79
CA GLN A 169 11.68 -7.44 -6.76
C GLN A 169 11.06 -7.20 -8.15
N LEU A 170 9.75 -7.43 -8.27
CA LEU A 170 8.97 -7.20 -9.50
C LEU A 170 8.68 -5.72 -9.73
N GLY A 171 8.59 -4.94 -8.66
CA GLY A 171 8.36 -3.51 -8.74
C GLY A 171 8.54 -2.84 -7.38
N MET A 172 8.85 -1.56 -7.41
CA MET A 172 9.08 -0.71 -6.24
C MET A 172 8.51 0.67 -6.54
N ILE A 173 7.94 1.29 -5.52
CA ILE A 173 7.57 2.69 -5.54
C ILE A 173 7.96 3.31 -4.19
N GLU A 174 8.62 4.45 -4.22
CA GLU A 174 9.03 5.18 -3.03
C GLU A 174 8.80 6.67 -3.22
N HIS A 175 8.05 7.26 -2.31
CA HIS A 175 7.83 8.69 -2.20
C HIS A 175 8.69 9.24 -1.07
N GLN A 176 9.37 10.34 -1.36
CA GLN A 176 10.28 11.04 -0.47
C GLN A 176 9.90 12.52 -0.46
N ARG A 177 9.72 13.12 0.72
CA ARG A 177 9.33 14.53 0.84
C ARG A 177 9.97 15.26 2.00
N THR A 178 10.14 16.58 1.85
CA THR A 178 10.28 17.54 2.95
C THR A 178 9.08 18.48 2.94
N LEU A 179 8.78 19.04 4.11
CA LEU A 179 7.77 20.09 4.24
C LEU A 179 8.43 21.46 4.08
N ALA A 180 7.67 22.43 3.57
CA ALA A 180 8.11 23.80 3.53
C ALA A 180 8.22 24.33 4.97
N LEU A 181 9.33 24.98 5.30
CA LEU A 181 9.52 25.64 6.58
C LEU A 181 9.54 27.15 6.37
N SER A 182 8.94 27.87 7.32
CA SER A 182 8.98 29.33 7.32
C SER A 182 10.27 29.88 7.93
N HIS A 183 10.95 29.11 8.79
CA HIS A 183 12.19 29.55 9.45
C HIS A 183 13.15 28.39 9.83
N PRO A 184 14.35 28.31 9.22
CA PRO A 184 14.77 29.05 8.03
C PRO A 184 13.81 28.75 6.86
N ARG A 185 13.69 29.68 5.91
CA ARG A 185 12.78 29.49 4.78
C ARG A 185 13.34 28.41 3.87
N THR A 186 12.71 27.23 3.87
CA THR A 186 13.08 26.12 2.98
C THR A 186 11.87 25.70 2.14
N PRO A 187 12.05 25.46 0.84
CA PRO A 187 10.95 24.99 -0.01
C PRO A 187 10.54 23.55 0.35
N ALA A 188 9.29 23.19 0.02
CA ALA A 188 8.89 21.80 0.06
C ALA A 188 9.49 21.08 -1.15
N ARG A 189 10.08 19.91 -0.92
CA ARG A 189 10.73 19.11 -1.95
C ARG A 189 10.10 17.73 -1.99
N ARG A 190 9.90 17.19 -3.18
CA ARG A 190 9.32 15.85 -3.38
C ARG A 190 10.09 15.09 -4.44
N ILE A 191 10.30 13.80 -4.21
CA ILE A 191 10.82 12.83 -5.18
C ILE A 191 9.89 11.61 -5.15
N LEU A 192 9.52 11.13 -6.33
CA LEU A 192 8.85 9.85 -6.52
C LEU A 192 9.75 8.97 -7.38
N ILE A 193 10.07 7.79 -6.86
CA ILE A 193 10.89 6.78 -7.52
C ILE A 193 9.99 5.59 -7.81
N ILE A 194 9.96 5.15 -9.07
CA ILE A 194 9.21 3.96 -9.49
C ILE A 194 10.15 3.07 -10.30
N THR A 195 10.20 1.79 -9.96
CA THR A 195 10.80 0.75 -10.80
C THR A 195 9.82 -0.40 -11.00
N GLY A 196 9.93 -1.09 -12.12
CA GLY A 196 9.05 -2.23 -12.39
C GLY A 196 9.55 -3.09 -13.53
N LEU A 197 9.38 -4.40 -13.39
CA LEU A 197 9.59 -5.34 -14.47
C LEU A 197 8.43 -5.27 -15.46
N GLU A 198 8.78 -5.21 -16.73
CA GLU A 198 7.86 -5.07 -17.84
C GLU A 198 8.18 -6.09 -18.92
N ILE A 199 7.13 -6.55 -19.60
CA ILE A 199 7.25 -7.33 -20.83
C ILE A 199 7.36 -6.35 -21.99
N CYS A 200 8.44 -6.41 -22.75
CA CYS A 200 8.72 -5.49 -23.86
C CYS A 200 9.32 -6.25 -25.05
N ASP A 201 8.92 -5.90 -26.28
CA ASP A 201 9.56 -6.40 -27.52
C ASP A 201 10.58 -5.38 -28.09
N GLY A 202 10.96 -4.39 -27.27
CA GLY A 202 11.81 -3.25 -27.62
C GLY A 202 11.86 -2.26 -26.47
N PRO A 203 12.50 -1.09 -26.64
CA PRO A 203 12.54 -0.06 -25.60
C PRO A 203 11.12 0.40 -25.20
N PRO A 204 10.81 0.53 -23.89
CA PRO A 204 9.52 1.02 -23.43
C PRO A 204 9.24 2.44 -23.95
N PRO A 205 7.97 2.81 -24.19
CA PRO A 205 7.61 4.15 -24.67
C PRO A 205 8.06 5.25 -23.70
N SER A 206 8.58 6.35 -24.24
CA SER A 206 8.90 7.55 -23.47
C SER A 206 7.67 8.06 -22.72
N GLY A 207 7.85 8.50 -21.46
CA GLY A 207 6.77 9.02 -20.62
C GLY A 207 5.77 7.96 -20.10
N SER A 208 5.97 6.68 -20.40
CA SER A 208 5.19 5.60 -19.77
C SER A 208 5.69 5.32 -18.34
N THR A 209 4.85 4.72 -17.49
CA THR A 209 5.24 4.27 -16.14
C THR A 209 5.49 2.76 -16.13
N PRO A 210 6.49 2.25 -15.39
CA PRO A 210 6.77 0.81 -15.31
C PRO A 210 5.82 0.06 -14.36
N LEU A 211 4.71 0.69 -14.00
CA LEU A 211 3.61 0.15 -13.23
C LEU A 211 2.30 0.44 -13.96
N SER A 212 1.40 -0.53 -13.93
CA SER A 212 0.03 -0.36 -14.41
C SER A 212 -0.90 0.12 -13.28
N SER A 213 -2.20 0.27 -13.55
CA SER A 213 -3.23 0.47 -12.52
C SER A 213 -4.10 -0.78 -12.43
N SER A 214 -4.46 -1.18 -11.21
CA SER A 214 -5.28 -2.38 -10.99
C SER A 214 -6.12 -2.25 -9.71
N PRO A 215 -7.33 -2.87 -9.68
CA PRO A 215 -8.12 -2.91 -8.46
C PRO A 215 -7.40 -3.66 -7.34
N PRO A 216 -7.59 -3.29 -6.07
CA PRO A 216 -6.82 -3.81 -4.94
C PRO A 216 -7.14 -5.27 -4.56
N ASN A 217 -8.20 -5.83 -5.12
CA ASN A 217 -8.85 -7.02 -4.58
C ASN A 217 -8.02 -8.31 -4.71
N SER A 218 -6.90 -8.30 -5.44
CA SER A 218 -6.03 -9.47 -5.64
C SER A 218 -5.43 -10.03 -4.35
N TRP A 219 -5.30 -9.21 -3.31
CA TRP A 219 -4.80 -9.64 -2.00
C TRP A 219 -5.87 -10.26 -1.09
N ALA A 220 -7.15 -10.02 -1.38
CA ALA A 220 -8.27 -10.43 -0.51
C ALA A 220 -9.17 -11.49 -1.14
N ALA A 221 -9.29 -11.50 -2.46
CA ALA A 221 -10.17 -12.40 -3.19
C ALA A 221 -9.39 -13.35 -4.09
N ALA A 222 -9.87 -14.58 -4.20
CA ALA A 222 -9.27 -15.57 -5.07
C ALA A 222 -9.42 -15.17 -6.54
N ARG A 223 -8.42 -15.50 -7.37
CA ARG A 223 -8.42 -15.18 -8.81
C ARG A 223 -9.69 -15.62 -9.54
N ASN A 224 -10.27 -16.78 -9.18
CA ASN A 224 -11.51 -17.26 -9.78
C ASN A 224 -12.73 -16.35 -9.52
N GLN A 225 -12.71 -15.55 -8.45
CA GLN A 225 -13.74 -14.55 -8.17
C GLN A 225 -13.49 -13.26 -8.95
N LEU A 226 -12.22 -12.83 -9.05
CA LEU A 226 -11.84 -11.57 -9.69
C LEU A 226 -11.84 -11.63 -11.22
N ALA A 227 -11.35 -12.73 -11.77
CA ALA A 227 -11.18 -12.92 -13.21
C ALA A 227 -11.44 -14.39 -13.56
N PRO A 228 -12.70 -14.88 -13.46
CA PRO A 228 -13.04 -16.29 -13.64
C PRO A 228 -12.57 -16.85 -15.00
N HIS A 229 -12.57 -16.01 -16.03
CA HIS A 229 -12.18 -16.34 -17.41
C HIS A 229 -10.67 -16.46 -17.64
N ILE A 230 -9.83 -16.03 -16.69
CA ILE A 230 -8.36 -16.10 -16.81
C ILE A 230 -7.86 -17.36 -16.10
N ASP A 231 -7.73 -18.47 -16.82
CA ASP A 231 -7.04 -19.67 -16.31
C ASP A 231 -5.53 -19.64 -16.60
N THR A 232 -4.81 -20.67 -16.17
CA THR A 232 -3.35 -20.77 -16.35
C THR A 232 -2.93 -20.81 -17.83
N ALA A 233 -3.70 -21.46 -18.71
CA ALA A 233 -3.38 -21.56 -20.13
C ALA A 233 -3.62 -20.22 -20.85
N TYR A 234 -4.70 -19.54 -20.51
CA TYR A 234 -5.03 -18.21 -20.99
C TYR A 234 -3.98 -17.20 -20.52
N ALA A 235 -3.62 -17.22 -19.22
CA ALA A 235 -2.60 -16.35 -18.65
C ALA A 235 -1.23 -16.54 -19.33
N ARG A 236 -0.82 -17.79 -19.58
CA ARG A 236 0.38 -18.11 -20.35
C ARG A 236 0.34 -17.46 -21.73
N THR A 237 -0.77 -17.63 -22.45
CA THR A 237 -0.94 -17.04 -23.78
C THR A 237 -0.85 -15.52 -23.75
N ILE A 238 -1.49 -14.87 -22.77
CA ILE A 238 -1.45 -13.41 -22.64
C ILE A 238 -0.04 -12.91 -22.31
N LEU A 239 0.63 -13.51 -21.33
CA LEU A 239 1.98 -13.08 -20.92
C LEU A 239 3.03 -13.32 -22.04
N SER A 240 2.87 -14.38 -22.83
CA SER A 240 3.76 -14.62 -23.97
C SER A 240 3.51 -13.68 -25.16
N ASN A 241 2.33 -13.07 -25.30
CA ASN A 241 1.96 -12.29 -26.48
C ASN A 241 1.68 -10.80 -26.22
N THR A 242 1.66 -10.36 -24.97
CA THR A 242 1.37 -8.96 -24.63
C THR A 242 2.58 -8.25 -24.04
N GLN A 243 2.59 -6.93 -24.15
CA GLN A 243 3.56 -6.06 -23.51
C GLN A 243 2.94 -5.40 -22.27
N GLY A 244 3.79 -4.94 -21.37
CA GLY A 244 3.41 -4.05 -20.26
C GLY A 244 3.89 -4.52 -18.89
N PRO A 245 3.55 -3.73 -17.84
CA PRO A 245 4.01 -3.98 -16.48
C PRO A 245 3.53 -5.30 -15.87
N LEU A 246 4.39 -5.92 -15.06
CA LEU A 246 4.06 -7.10 -14.27
C LEU A 246 3.48 -6.76 -12.88
N ALA A 247 3.66 -5.51 -12.45
CA ALA A 247 3.08 -4.95 -11.23
C ALA A 247 2.16 -3.77 -11.56
N ALA A 248 1.22 -3.52 -10.66
CA ALA A 248 0.32 -2.39 -10.74
C ALA A 248 0.34 -1.61 -9.43
N LEU A 249 0.21 -0.29 -9.53
CA LEU A 249 -0.16 0.55 -8.41
C LEU A 249 -1.66 0.37 -8.16
N THR A 250 -2.02 0.22 -6.90
CA THR A 250 -3.42 0.26 -6.48
C THR A 250 -3.61 1.44 -5.54
N ASP A 251 -4.76 2.09 -5.66
CA ASP A 251 -5.24 3.06 -4.68
C ASP A 251 -6.42 2.42 -3.95
N TYR A 252 -6.30 2.39 -2.64
CA TYR A 252 -7.38 1.96 -1.78
C TYR A 252 -8.38 3.09 -1.51
N GLU A 253 -8.09 4.34 -1.90
CA GLU A 253 -9.04 5.44 -1.79
C GLU A 253 -10.36 5.12 -2.51
N GLY A 254 -11.47 5.40 -1.82
CA GLY A 254 -12.81 5.24 -2.37
C GLY A 254 -13.20 3.77 -2.58
N GLN A 255 -12.38 2.83 -2.10
CA GLN A 255 -12.72 1.41 -2.09
C GLN A 255 -13.58 1.11 -0.87
N PRO A 256 -14.61 0.25 -0.99
CA PRO A 256 -15.44 -0.11 0.15
C PRO A 256 -14.57 -0.61 1.30
N GLY A 257 -14.70 -0.05 2.51
CA GLY A 257 -13.89 -0.43 3.68
C GLY A 257 -12.54 0.28 3.84
N ALA A 258 -12.20 1.22 2.94
CA ALA A 258 -11.12 2.16 3.14
C ALA A 258 -11.44 3.13 4.31
N PRO A 259 -10.50 3.38 5.25
CA PRO A 259 -10.66 4.46 6.22
C PRO A 259 -10.72 5.81 5.52
N ASP A 260 -11.37 6.78 6.18
CA ASP A 260 -11.42 8.17 5.74
C ASP A 260 -10.00 8.74 5.60
N ARG A 261 -9.72 9.49 4.52
CA ARG A 261 -8.39 10.04 4.25
C ARG A 261 -7.94 11.07 5.27
N GLU A 262 -8.88 11.73 5.94
CA GLU A 262 -8.63 12.78 6.91
C GLU A 262 -8.52 12.24 8.35
N ARG A 263 -8.66 10.92 8.57
CA ARG A 263 -8.64 10.29 9.91
C ARG A 263 -7.83 8.98 9.95
N GLY A 264 -7.09 8.77 11.04
CA GLY A 264 -6.10 7.68 11.16
C GLY A 264 -4.83 7.90 10.36
N ILE A 265 -3.93 6.91 10.36
CA ILE A 265 -2.79 6.88 9.42
C ILE A 265 -3.19 6.52 7.99
N GLY A 266 -4.50 6.34 7.77
CA GLY A 266 -5.06 5.92 6.51
C GLY A 266 -4.47 4.61 5.99
N LEU A 267 -4.79 4.32 4.74
CA LEU A 267 -4.20 3.22 4.00
C LEU A 267 -2.73 3.54 3.71
N HIS A 268 -1.90 2.50 3.65
CA HIS A 268 -0.52 2.68 3.21
C HIS A 268 -0.52 3.00 1.72
N TRP A 269 -0.32 4.28 1.40
CA TRP A 269 0.03 4.70 0.06
C TRP A 269 1.54 4.85 -0.03
N PRO A 270 2.19 4.28 -1.04
CA PRO A 270 1.64 3.48 -2.15
C PRO A 270 1.42 1.99 -1.81
N THR A 271 0.58 1.28 -2.58
CA THR A 271 0.47 -0.18 -2.55
C THR A 271 0.58 -0.80 -3.94
N LEU A 272 1.37 -1.86 -4.05
CA LEU A 272 1.51 -2.63 -5.29
C LEU A 272 0.68 -3.91 -5.26
N VAL A 273 0.17 -4.31 -6.42
CA VAL A 273 -0.47 -5.60 -6.67
C VAL A 273 0.19 -6.28 -7.87
N PRO A 274 0.26 -7.61 -7.92
CA PRO A 274 0.67 -8.30 -9.14
C PRO A 274 -0.41 -8.21 -10.22
N ARG A 275 0.02 -8.25 -11.48
CA ARG A 275 -0.89 -8.41 -12.62
C ARG A 275 -1.67 -9.74 -12.48
N ILE A 276 -2.97 -9.76 -12.77
CA ILE A 276 -3.84 -10.93 -12.53
C ILE A 276 -3.40 -12.17 -13.32
N GLU A 277 -2.81 -11.99 -14.51
CA GLU A 277 -2.25 -13.08 -15.31
C GLU A 277 -1.01 -13.69 -14.65
N VAL A 278 -0.22 -12.93 -13.88
CA VAL A 278 0.89 -13.48 -13.10
C VAL A 278 0.35 -14.39 -11.98
N ILE A 279 -0.71 -13.95 -11.28
CA ILE A 279 -1.39 -14.76 -10.26
C ILE A 279 -1.91 -16.07 -10.88
N ALA A 280 -2.57 -15.98 -12.04
CA ALA A 280 -3.17 -17.12 -12.73
C ALA A 280 -2.14 -18.09 -13.31
N LEU A 281 -1.05 -17.58 -13.90
CA LEU A 281 0.06 -18.39 -14.42
C LEU A 281 0.71 -19.22 -13.31
N LEU A 282 0.95 -18.59 -12.17
CA LEU A 282 1.68 -19.17 -11.04
C LEU A 282 0.78 -19.93 -10.06
N GLY A 283 -0.54 -19.98 -10.29
CA GLY A 283 -1.48 -20.70 -9.44
C GLY A 283 -1.62 -20.12 -8.03
N LEU A 284 -1.42 -18.81 -7.89
CA LEU A 284 -1.38 -18.16 -6.58
C LEU A 284 -2.77 -17.89 -6.02
N ARG A 285 -2.86 -17.91 -4.69
CA ARG A 285 -4.09 -17.61 -3.94
C ARG A 285 -3.77 -16.77 -2.70
N PRO A 286 -4.71 -15.94 -2.21
CA PRO A 286 -4.55 -15.30 -0.90
C PRO A 286 -4.31 -16.35 0.19
N GLU A 287 -3.52 -15.99 1.21
CA GLU A 287 -3.45 -16.81 2.43
C GLU A 287 -4.81 -16.91 3.12
N THR A 288 -5.03 -17.92 3.96
CA THR A 288 -6.30 -18.12 4.68
C THR A 288 -6.05 -18.19 6.18
N PRO A 289 -6.58 -17.24 6.99
CA PRO A 289 -7.24 -16.00 6.56
C PRO A 289 -6.25 -15.06 5.84
N ALA A 290 -6.78 -14.23 4.95
CA ALA A 290 -5.99 -13.28 4.18
C ALA A 290 -5.61 -12.09 5.08
N LEU A 291 -4.49 -12.17 5.79
CA LEU A 291 -4.11 -11.19 6.82
C LEU A 291 -3.08 -10.17 6.34
N ARG A 292 -2.31 -10.51 5.30
CA ARG A 292 -1.25 -9.67 4.75
C ARG A 292 -1.40 -9.50 3.24
N HIS A 293 -0.56 -8.67 2.66
CA HIS A 293 -0.29 -8.65 1.22
C HIS A 293 0.60 -9.84 0.86
N LEU A 294 0.04 -11.04 1.00
CA LEU A 294 0.73 -12.30 0.72
C LEU A 294 -0.16 -13.19 -0.14
N LEU A 295 0.39 -13.64 -1.26
CA LEU A 295 -0.14 -14.77 -2.00
C LEU A 295 0.74 -15.99 -1.77
N ILE A 296 0.08 -17.15 -1.68
CA ILE A 296 0.67 -18.45 -1.42
C ILE A 296 0.41 -19.40 -2.59
N ASP A 297 1.26 -20.40 -2.70
CA ASP A 297 1.03 -21.62 -3.46
C ASP A 297 1.07 -22.83 -2.52
N ASP A 298 1.21 -24.04 -3.05
CA ASP A 298 1.27 -25.26 -2.24
C ASP A 298 2.59 -25.39 -1.46
N ASN A 299 3.60 -24.59 -1.79
CA ASN A 299 4.91 -24.56 -1.13
C ASN A 299 5.03 -23.43 -0.10
N GLY A 300 3.97 -22.66 0.14
CA GLY A 300 3.92 -21.58 1.13
C GLY A 300 3.97 -20.18 0.51
N PRO A 301 4.60 -19.20 1.17
CA PRO A 301 4.73 -17.84 0.65
C PRO A 301 5.33 -17.83 -0.75
N ALA A 302 4.68 -17.14 -1.67
CA ALA A 302 5.03 -17.13 -3.09
C ALA A 302 5.24 -15.71 -3.63
N LEU A 303 4.38 -14.78 -3.24
CA LEU A 303 4.43 -13.39 -3.67
C LEU A 303 4.03 -12.47 -2.52
N VAL A 304 4.89 -11.51 -2.18
CA VAL A 304 4.76 -10.65 -0.99
C VAL A 304 4.74 -9.18 -1.41
N GLY A 305 3.72 -8.45 -0.99
CA GLY A 305 3.73 -6.99 -0.97
C GLY A 305 4.26 -6.50 0.37
N ARG A 306 5.23 -5.59 0.36
CA ARG A 306 5.72 -4.93 1.59
C ARG A 306 5.43 -3.44 1.53
N HIS A 307 5.26 -2.83 2.71
CA HIS A 307 5.13 -1.38 2.85
C HIS A 307 6.13 -0.87 3.88
N TRP A 308 6.60 0.35 3.69
CA TRP A 308 7.39 1.04 4.70
C TRP A 308 6.99 2.50 4.79
N ARG A 309 7.10 3.02 6.01
CA ARG A 309 6.96 4.42 6.35
C ARG A 309 8.04 4.77 7.35
N GLY A 310 8.62 5.95 7.26
CA GLY A 310 9.66 6.37 8.17
C GLY A 310 9.99 7.85 8.06
N PHE A 311 10.89 8.29 8.95
CA PHE A 311 11.39 9.66 9.03
C PHE A 311 10.25 10.65 9.23
N LEU A 312 9.69 10.67 10.45
CA LEU A 312 8.57 11.54 10.78
C LEU A 312 8.98 13.02 10.72
N ILE A 313 8.22 13.82 9.97
CA ILE A 313 8.40 15.26 9.77
C ILE A 313 7.13 16.01 10.15
N HIS A 314 7.27 17.30 10.47
CA HIS A 314 6.16 18.22 10.69
C HIS A 314 6.51 19.59 10.13
N ASP A 315 5.48 20.34 9.75
CA ASP A 315 5.57 21.74 9.31
C ASP A 315 5.43 22.73 10.49
N GLY A 316 5.21 22.22 11.71
CA GLY A 316 4.97 23.02 12.91
C GLY A 316 3.50 23.37 13.14
N SER A 317 2.59 22.82 12.34
CA SER A 317 1.15 22.86 12.58
C SER A 317 0.72 21.93 13.72
N TYR A 318 -0.57 21.98 14.08
CA TYR A 318 -1.17 21.07 15.07
C TYR A 318 -1.60 19.72 14.46
N HIS A 319 -1.19 19.38 13.24
CA HIS A 319 -1.49 18.09 12.62
C HIS A 319 -0.53 16.98 13.10
N PRO A 320 -0.90 15.69 13.00
CA PRO A 320 -0.01 14.57 13.30
C PRO A 320 1.29 14.62 12.48
N LEU A 321 2.35 13.99 13.00
CA LEU A 321 3.59 13.82 12.24
C LEU A 321 3.33 13.00 10.98
N GLU A 322 3.93 13.44 9.87
CA GLU A 322 3.81 12.76 8.58
C GLU A 322 5.11 12.01 8.24
N PRO A 323 5.04 10.84 7.57
CA PRO A 323 6.25 10.20 7.07
C PRO A 323 6.87 11.00 5.92
N ALA A 324 8.18 11.25 6.03
CA ALA A 324 8.98 11.82 4.94
C ALA A 324 9.29 10.79 3.88
N VAL A 325 9.37 9.50 4.25
CA VAL A 325 9.56 8.40 3.31
C VAL A 325 8.42 7.41 3.45
N GLU A 326 7.78 7.11 2.33
CA GLU A 326 6.75 6.08 2.20
C GLU A 326 7.02 5.24 0.95
N GLY A 327 6.79 3.94 1.00
CA GLY A 327 6.97 3.12 -0.18
C GLY A 327 6.42 1.72 -0.06
N ALA A 328 6.41 1.03 -1.20
CA ALA A 328 6.03 -0.35 -1.30
C ALA A 328 6.83 -1.07 -2.38
N ASP A 329 6.98 -2.37 -2.20
CA ASP A 329 7.54 -3.24 -3.22
C ASP A 329 6.80 -4.57 -3.32
N LEU A 330 7.02 -5.24 -4.45
CA LEU A 330 6.42 -6.53 -4.76
C LEU A 330 7.52 -7.55 -4.98
N LEU A 331 7.55 -8.59 -4.16
CA LEU A 331 8.56 -9.63 -4.18
C LEU A 331 7.99 -10.95 -4.69
N LEU A 332 8.74 -11.64 -5.54
CA LEU A 332 8.41 -12.96 -6.06
C LEU A 332 9.46 -13.99 -5.67
N ARG A 333 9.01 -15.17 -5.25
CA ARG A 333 9.90 -16.29 -4.92
C ARG A 333 10.73 -16.74 -6.15
N PRO A 334 12.02 -17.10 -6.01
CA PRO A 334 12.93 -17.27 -7.16
C PRO A 334 12.54 -18.36 -8.18
N ASP A 335 12.00 -19.48 -7.71
CA ASP A 335 11.50 -20.57 -8.56
C ASP A 335 10.33 -20.10 -9.43
N LEU A 336 9.44 -19.30 -8.86
CA LEU A 336 8.29 -18.72 -9.56
C LEU A 336 8.71 -17.63 -10.54
N TYR A 337 9.73 -16.85 -10.19
CA TYR A 337 10.34 -15.90 -11.14
C TYR A 337 10.94 -16.64 -12.34
N THR A 338 11.61 -17.78 -12.13
CA THR A 338 12.14 -18.60 -13.22
C THR A 338 11.02 -19.14 -14.12
N ALA A 339 9.90 -19.56 -13.55
CA ALA A 339 8.72 -19.99 -14.32
C ALA A 339 8.09 -18.84 -15.14
N LEU A 340 8.04 -17.64 -14.55
CA LEU A 340 7.57 -16.43 -15.22
C LEU A 340 8.51 -16.04 -16.37
N GLU A 341 9.82 -15.99 -16.13
CA GLU A 341 10.86 -15.70 -17.12
C GLU A 341 10.83 -16.69 -18.28
N HIS A 342 10.67 -17.99 -18.00
CA HIS A 342 10.57 -19.01 -19.05
C HIS A 342 9.30 -18.83 -19.91
N THR A 343 8.21 -18.35 -19.31
CA THR A 343 6.94 -18.13 -20.01
C THR A 343 6.95 -16.87 -20.86
N VAL A 344 7.54 -15.79 -20.33
CA VAL A 344 7.60 -14.49 -21.00
C VAL A 344 8.73 -14.46 -22.04
N GLY A 345 9.86 -15.10 -21.75
CA GLY A 345 11.12 -14.98 -22.46
C GLY A 345 12.03 -13.96 -21.77
N LYS A 346 13.24 -14.39 -21.38
CA LYS A 346 14.22 -13.55 -20.67
C LYS A 346 14.53 -12.24 -21.40
N ASP A 347 14.70 -12.30 -22.72
CA ASP A 347 15.05 -11.14 -23.55
C ASP A 347 13.91 -10.11 -23.67
N ARG A 348 12.70 -10.49 -23.25
CA ARG A 348 11.52 -9.63 -23.24
C ARG A 348 11.29 -8.97 -21.89
N LEU A 349 12.06 -9.32 -20.85
CA LEU A 349 11.96 -8.68 -19.55
C LEU A 349 12.88 -7.47 -19.48
N ALA A 350 12.29 -6.31 -19.24
CA ALA A 350 13.01 -5.06 -19.04
C ALA A 350 12.71 -4.50 -17.65
N LEU A 351 13.73 -3.94 -16.99
CA LEU A 351 13.53 -3.17 -15.77
C LEU A 351 13.34 -1.69 -16.12
N GLY A 352 12.10 -1.25 -16.02
CA GLY A 352 11.74 0.14 -16.20
C GLY A 352 12.00 0.98 -14.96
N VAL A 353 12.27 2.28 -15.18
CA VAL A 353 12.44 3.28 -14.13
C VAL A 353 11.70 4.56 -14.50
N THR A 354 11.16 5.23 -13.49
CA THR A 354 10.60 6.59 -13.60
C THR A 354 10.94 7.32 -12.32
N ILE A 355 11.53 8.51 -12.45
CA ILE A 355 11.80 9.41 -11.34
C ILE A 355 11.15 10.74 -11.66
N THR A 356 10.40 11.27 -10.71
CA THR A 356 9.88 12.64 -10.79
C THR A 356 10.29 13.40 -9.54
N HIS A 357 10.63 14.67 -9.71
CA HIS A 357 10.99 15.53 -8.59
C HIS A 357 10.37 16.92 -8.76
N SER A 358 10.01 17.56 -7.66
CA SER A 358 9.45 18.92 -7.65
C SER A 358 9.83 19.71 -6.41
N GLU A 359 9.87 21.03 -6.56
CA GLU A 359 10.14 22.00 -5.51
C GLU A 359 9.02 23.07 -5.53
N SER A 360 8.47 23.42 -4.36
CA SER A 360 7.36 24.38 -4.22
C SER A 360 7.49 25.28 -3.01
#